data_AF-A0A6L3F9Z0-F1
#
_entry.id   AF-A0A6L3F9Z0-F1
#
_cell.length_a   1.000
_cell.length_b   1.000
_cell.length_c   1.000
_cell.angle_alpha   90.00
_cell.angle_beta   90.00
_cell.angle_gamma   90.00
#
_symmetry.space_group_name_H-M   'P 1'
#
loop_
_entity.id
_entity.type
_entity.pdbx_description
1 polymer ?
#
loop_
_entity_poly.entity_id
_entity_poly.type
_entity_poly.pdbx_seq_one_letter_code
_entity_poly.pdbx_strand_id
1 'polypeptide(L)'
;MDKLQEFIQWKTETTEPAVIERQVIRLESQSLSITSPFGGFVWNRPTSVIVGQHGLTKRVPITDVTRNALWTLTGIGLIAPAFIWVISKIRSNKFRSNKFRRNKFRRNRS
;
A
#
# COMPACT_ATOMS: atom_id res chain seq x y z
N MET A 1 -12.41 23.59 8.47
CA MET A 1 -11.81 22.31 8.02
C MET A 1 -11.52 22.39 6.53
N ASP A 2 -11.11 23.56 6.03
CA ASP A 2 -11.25 23.91 4.60
C ASP A 2 -9.90 24.08 3.89
N LYS A 3 -8.80 24.26 4.66
CA LYS A 3 -7.48 24.45 4.06
C LYS A 3 -6.94 23.19 3.38
N LEU A 4 -7.26 21.98 3.86
CA LEU A 4 -6.69 20.73 3.33
C LEU A 4 -7.16 20.38 1.91
N GLN A 5 -8.33 20.86 1.47
CA GLN A 5 -8.84 20.64 0.11
C GLN A 5 -8.09 21.44 -0.96
N GLU A 6 -7.43 22.55 -0.57
CA GLU A 6 -6.53 23.29 -1.47
C GLU A 6 -5.21 22.54 -1.69
N PHE A 7 -4.72 21.83 -0.67
CA PHE A 7 -3.44 21.13 -0.73
C PHE A 7 -3.52 19.83 -1.52
N ILE A 8 -4.66 19.14 -1.57
CA ILE A 8 -4.81 17.82 -2.19
C ILE A 8 -5.98 17.83 -3.15
N GLN A 9 -5.69 17.68 -4.45
CA GLN A 9 -6.69 17.56 -5.51
C GLN A 9 -6.62 16.18 -6.14
N TRP A 10 -7.75 15.47 -6.12
CA TRP A 10 -7.94 14.22 -6.84
C TRP A 10 -8.81 14.47 -8.07
N LYS A 11 -8.29 14.18 -9.26
CA LYS A 11 -9.03 14.33 -10.52
C LYS A 11 -9.00 13.04 -11.31
N THR A 12 -10.09 12.76 -12.01
CA THR A 12 -10.15 11.70 -13.01
C THR A 12 -10.35 12.39 -14.36
N GLU A 13 -9.39 12.18 -15.25
CA GLU A 13 -9.39 12.76 -16.59
C GLU A 13 -9.63 11.65 -17.60
N THR A 14 -10.52 11.91 -18.55
CA THR A 14 -10.78 11.00 -19.67
C THR A 14 -10.20 11.65 -20.91
N THR A 15 -9.35 10.92 -21.62
CA THR A 15 -8.76 11.40 -22.87
C THR A 15 -9.81 11.37 -23.99
N GLU A 16 -9.60 12.20 -25.01
CA GLU A 16 -10.41 12.15 -26.23
C GLU A 16 -10.43 10.73 -26.82
N PRO A 17 -11.57 10.32 -27.39
CA PRO A 17 -11.72 9.00 -27.98
C PRO A 17 -10.77 8.81 -29.17
N ALA A 18 -9.85 7.87 -29.04
CA ALA A 18 -9.05 7.38 -30.15
C ALA A 18 -9.85 6.30 -30.89
N VAL A 19 -10.11 6.52 -32.18
CA VAL A 19 -10.76 5.51 -33.04
C VAL A 19 -9.65 4.69 -33.70
N ILE A 20 -9.58 3.40 -33.38
CA ILE A 20 -8.66 2.46 -34.01
C ILE A 20 -9.51 1.39 -34.70
N GLU A 21 -9.44 1.34 -36.03
CA GLU A 21 -10.23 0.47 -36.90
C GLU A 21 -11.75 0.60 -36.71
N ARG A 22 -12.35 -0.23 -35.85
CA ARG A 22 -13.79 -0.27 -35.51
C ARG A 22 -14.04 -0.16 -34.00
N GLN A 23 -13.01 0.22 -33.23
CA GLN A 23 -13.07 0.33 -31.78
C GLN A 23 -12.84 1.77 -31.37
N VAL A 24 -13.71 2.26 -30.47
CA VAL A 24 -13.55 3.55 -29.81
C VAL A 24 -12.84 3.30 -28.49
N ILE A 25 -11.62 3.78 -28.35
CA ILE A 25 -10.80 3.60 -27.15
C ILE A 25 -10.73 4.93 -26.42
N ARG A 26 -11.18 4.96 -25.16
CA ARG A 26 -11.01 6.11 -24.25
C ARG A 26 -10.15 5.67 -23.07
N LEU A 27 -9.10 6.43 -22.81
CA LEU A 27 -8.25 6.20 -21.65
C LEU A 27 -8.77 7.02 -20.47
N GLU A 28 -8.88 6.38 -19.32
CA GLU A 28 -9.14 7.05 -18.04
C GLU A 28 -7.87 7.04 -17.19
N SER A 29 -7.45 8.23 -16.77
CA SER A 29 -6.35 8.42 -15.84
C SER A 29 -6.83 9.14 -14.59
N GLN A 30 -6.28 8.76 -13.45
CA GLN A 30 -6.43 9.48 -12.19
C GLN A 30 -5.17 10.27 -11.88
N SER A 31 -5.34 11.53 -11.52
CA SER A 31 -4.28 12.41 -11.07
C SER A 31 -4.50 12.80 -9.62
N LEU A 32 -3.44 12.70 -8.82
CA LEU A 32 -3.37 13.20 -7.46
C LEU A 32 -2.34 14.32 -7.44
N SER A 33 -2.82 15.55 -7.27
CA SER A 33 -1.97 16.73 -7.17
C SER A 33 -1.94 17.19 -5.73
N ILE A 34 -0.73 17.28 -5.17
CA ILE A 34 -0.48 17.80 -3.83
C ILE A 34 0.33 19.08 -3.99
N THR A 35 -0.26 20.23 -3.66
CA THR A 35 0.40 21.54 -3.80
C THR A 35 0.76 22.06 -2.42
N SER A 36 2.03 22.35 -2.16
CA SER A 36 2.52 22.89 -0.89
C SER A 36 3.33 24.18 -1.10
N PRO A 37 3.50 25.05 -0.09
CA PRO A 37 4.30 26.28 -0.21
C PRO A 37 5.78 26.04 -0.55
N PHE A 38 6.28 24.81 -0.40
CA PHE A 38 7.66 24.45 -0.71
C PHE A 38 7.81 23.65 -2.02
N GLY A 39 6.72 23.44 -2.77
CA GLY A 39 6.70 22.68 -4.01
C GLY A 39 5.42 21.87 -4.21
N GLY A 40 5.26 21.29 -5.40
CA GLY A 40 4.12 20.46 -5.76
C GLY A 40 4.53 19.04 -6.15
N PHE A 41 3.69 18.07 -5.84
CA PHE A 41 3.81 16.68 -6.27
C PHE A 41 2.57 16.31 -7.10
N VAL A 42 2.77 15.85 -8.32
CA VAL A 42 1.68 15.36 -9.18
C VAL A 42 1.93 13.91 -9.51
N TRP A 43 0.99 13.05 -9.13
CA TRP A 43 1.00 11.64 -9.48
C TRP A 43 -0.12 11.34 -10.47
N ASN A 44 0.26 11.02 -11.71
CA ASN A 44 -0.65 10.48 -12.72
C ASN A 44 -0.60 8.95 -12.75
N ARG A 45 -1.77 8.31 -12.76
CA ARG A 45 -1.91 6.85 -12.93
C ARG A 45 -3.01 6.51 -13.93
N PRO A 46 -2.78 5.60 -14.90
CA PRO A 46 -3.85 5.01 -15.70
C PRO A 46 -4.74 4.15 -14.80
N THR A 47 -6.05 4.21 -14.97
CA THR A 47 -6.99 3.39 -14.19
C THR A 47 -7.81 2.44 -15.02
N SER A 48 -8.23 2.86 -16.20
CA SER A 48 -9.12 2.05 -17.03
C SER A 48 -9.04 2.45 -18.47
N VAL A 49 -9.36 1.50 -19.33
CA VAL A 49 -9.60 1.71 -20.75
C VAL A 49 -11.06 1.40 -21.02
N ILE A 50 -11.78 2.37 -21.57
CA ILE A 50 -13.15 2.17 -22.05
C ILE A 50 -13.04 1.81 -23.54
N VAL A 51 -13.49 0.61 -23.89
CA VAL A 51 -13.53 0.11 -25.25
C VAL A 51 -14.97 0.06 -25.72
N GLY A 52 -15.29 0.82 -26.75
CA GLY A 52 -16.56 0.76 -27.47
C GLY A 52 -16.41 -0.12 -28.72
N GLN A 53 -17.20 -1.18 -28.82
CA GLN A 53 -17.23 -2.05 -30.01
C GLN A 53 -18.68 -2.50 -30.29
N HIS A 54 -19.15 -2.32 -31.53
CA HIS A 54 -20.51 -2.69 -31.96
C HIS A 54 -21.65 -2.12 -31.08
N GLY A 55 -21.50 -0.88 -30.62
CA GLY A 55 -22.50 -0.22 -29.74
C GLY A 55 -22.45 -0.64 -28.28
N LEU A 56 -21.55 -1.56 -27.89
CA LEU A 56 -21.33 -1.96 -26.50
C LEU A 56 -20.09 -1.25 -25.94
N THR A 57 -20.25 -0.68 -24.74
CA THR A 57 -19.17 0.01 -24.02
C THR A 57 -18.70 -0.89 -22.88
N LYS A 58 -17.43 -1.34 -22.94
CA LYS A 58 -16.81 -2.16 -21.89
C LYS A 58 -15.70 -1.38 -21.21
N ARG A 59 -15.74 -1.30 -19.88
CA ARG A 59 -14.66 -0.74 -19.06
C ARG A 59 -13.70 -1.85 -18.66
N VAL A 60 -12.45 -1.76 -19.10
CA VAL A 60 -11.36 -2.68 -18.77
C VAL A 60 -10.45 -2.00 -17.74
N PRO A 61 -10.43 -2.46 -16.47
CA PRO A 61 -9.55 -1.90 -15.46
C PRO A 61 -8.08 -2.26 -15.72
N ILE A 62 -7.17 -1.32 -15.49
CA ILE A 62 -5.73 -1.56 -15.51
C ILE A 62 -5.30 -1.86 -14.07
N THR A 63 -5.13 -3.14 -13.73
CA THR A 63 -4.68 -3.54 -12.39
C THR A 63 -3.17 -3.35 -12.25
N ASP A 64 -2.77 -2.51 -11.29
CA ASP A 64 -1.36 -2.29 -10.96
C ASP A 64 -0.82 -3.42 -10.07
N VAL A 65 -0.32 -4.47 -10.72
CA VAL A 65 0.25 -5.65 -10.05
C VAL A 65 1.51 -5.26 -9.26
N THR A 66 2.31 -4.34 -9.79
CA THR A 66 3.55 -3.87 -9.17
C THR A 66 3.28 -3.20 -7.82
N ARG A 67 2.26 -2.35 -7.76
CA ARG A 67 1.89 -1.69 -6.50
C ARG A 67 1.40 -2.70 -5.46
N ASN A 68 0.61 -3.70 -5.86
CA ASN A 68 0.20 -4.74 -4.93
C ASN A 68 1.41 -5.52 -4.41
N ALA A 69 2.34 -5.89 -5.29
CA ALA A 69 3.58 -6.57 -4.89
C ALA A 69 4.42 -5.73 -3.91
N LEU A 70 4.57 -4.42 -4.17
CA LEU A 70 5.29 -3.50 -3.29
C LEU A 70 4.62 -3.37 -1.92
N TRP A 71 3.29 -3.24 -1.86
CA TRP A 71 2.56 -3.19 -0.59
C TRP A 71 2.67 -4.50 0.18
N THR A 72 2.59 -5.64 -0.51
CA THR A 72 2.79 -6.96 0.12
C THR A 72 4.20 -7.09 0.67
N LEU A 73 5.22 -6.75 -0.11
CA LEU A 73 6.62 -6.83 0.31
C LEU A 73 6.89 -5.91 1.50
N THR A 74 6.39 -4.67 1.44
CA THR A 74 6.50 -3.68 2.52
C THR A 74 5.79 -4.18 3.78
N GLY A 75 4.58 -4.71 3.65
CA GLY A 75 3.82 -5.29 4.75
C GLY A 75 4.57 -6.44 5.43
N ILE A 76 5.12 -7.37 4.65
CA ILE A 76 5.92 -8.48 5.18
C ILE A 76 7.19 -7.95 5.87
N GLY A 77 7.88 -6.99 5.25
CA GLY A 77 9.10 -6.38 5.79
C GLY A 77 8.89 -5.68 7.14
N LEU A 78 7.70 -5.15 7.40
CA LEU A 78 7.36 -4.52 8.69
C LEU A 78 6.83 -5.53 9.71
N ILE A 79 5.97 -6.47 9.29
CA ILE A 79 5.29 -7.40 10.19
C ILE A 79 6.23 -8.50 10.68
N ALA A 80 7.03 -9.09 9.78
CA ALA A 80 7.92 -10.20 10.14
C ALA A 80 8.90 -9.87 11.28
N PRO A 81 9.66 -8.74 11.25
CA PRO A 81 10.58 -8.43 12.35
C PRO A 81 9.85 -8.11 13.66
N ALA A 82 8.69 -7.44 13.60
CA ALA A 82 7.87 -7.20 14.78
C ALA A 82 7.42 -8.53 15.42
N PHE A 83 7.00 -9.49 14.60
CA PHE A 83 6.60 -10.81 15.06
C PHE A 83 7.76 -11.60 15.68
N ILE A 84 8.93 -11.59 15.03
CA ILE A 84 10.16 -12.20 15.54
C ILE A 84 10.55 -11.58 16.89
N TRP A 85 10.48 -10.26 17.01
CA TRP A 85 10.79 -9.54 18.26
C TRP A 85 9.85 -9.95 19.40
N VAL A 86 8.54 -10.04 19.15
CA VAL A 86 7.56 -10.49 20.15
C VAL A 86 7.87 -11.91 20.61
N ILE A 87 8.10 -12.85 19.70
CA ILE A 87 8.43 -14.24 20.02
C ILE A 87 9.73 -14.32 20.85
N SER A 88 10.76 -13.58 20.44
CA SER A 88 12.05 -13.52 21.14
C SER A 88 11.89 -13.02 22.58
N LYS A 89 11.07 -11.98 22.78
CA LYS A 89 10.78 -11.40 24.10
C LYS A 89 10.07 -12.40 25.03
N ILE A 90 9.07 -13.12 24.52
CA ILE A 90 8.35 -14.16 25.28
C ILE A 90 9.32 -15.27 25.70
N ARG A 91 10.18 -15.73 24.78
CA ARG A 91 11.15 -16.81 25.04
C ARG A 91 12.22 -16.40 26.07
N SER A 92 12.72 -15.16 25.99
CA SER A 92 13.68 -14.59 26.94
C SER A 92 13.12 -14.52 28.36
N ASN A 93 11.86 -14.12 28.52
CA ASN A 93 11.25 -13.99 29.84
C ASN A 93 11.12 -15.34 30.56
N LYS A 94 10.80 -16.41 29.82
CA LYS A 94 10.73 -17.78 30.34
C LYS A 94 12.11 -18.30 30.81
N PHE A 95 13.19 -17.92 30.11
CA PHE A 95 14.56 -18.28 30.51
C PHE A 95 15.04 -17.56 31.78
N ARG A 96 14.69 -16.27 31.95
CA ARG A 96 15.00 -15.52 33.18
C ARG A 96 14.33 -16.10 34.42
N SER A 97 13.06 -16.52 34.30
CA SER A 97 12.32 -17.19 35.38
C SER A 97 12.97 -18.49 35.85
N ASN A 98 13.40 -19.35 34.91
CA ASN A 98 14.02 -20.63 35.24
C ASN A 98 15.40 -20.49 35.92
N LYS A 99 16.18 -19.46 35.56
CA LYS A 99 17.48 -19.18 36.19
C LYS A 99 17.32 -18.74 37.65
N PHE A 100 16.26 -17.97 37.97
CA PHE A 100 15.95 -17.55 39.34
C PHE A 100 15.54 -18.72 40.24
N ARG A 101 14.71 -19.65 39.74
CA ARG A 101 14.33 -20.86 40.51
C ARG A 101 15.51 -21.77 40.82
N ARG A 102 16.44 -21.95 39.87
CA ARG A 102 17.65 -22.78 40.09
C ARG A 102 18.60 -22.19 41.13
N ASN A 103 18.77 -20.87 41.16
CA ASN A 103 19.62 -20.23 42.18
C ASN A 103 19.00 -20.28 43.58
N LYS A 104 17.66 -20.23 43.70
CA LYS A 104 16.99 -20.34 45.00
C LYS A 104 17.15 -21.72 45.63
N PHE A 105 17.13 -22.79 44.83
CA PHE A 105 17.35 -24.16 45.32
C PHE A 105 18.80 -24.43 45.77
N ARG A 106 19.77 -23.70 45.22
CA ARG A 106 21.19 -23.88 45.55
C ARG A 106 21.59 -23.22 46.87
N ARG A 107 20.88 -22.17 47.30
CA ARG A 107 21.10 -21.48 48.59
C ARG A 107 20.48 -22.18 49.80
N ASN A 108 19.51 -23.08 49.61
CA ASN A 108 18.88 -23.81 50.71
C ASN A 108 19.58 -25.15 51.06
N ARG A 109 20.74 -25.45 50.46
CA ARG A 109 21.51 -26.68 50.71
C ARG A 109 22.91 -26.44 51.31
N SER A 110 23.22 -25.20 51.68
CA SER A 110 24.42 -24.82 52.44
C SER A 110 23.99 -24.33 53.81
#